data_AF-A0A0F9PHU8-F1
#
_entry.id   AF-A0A0F9PHU8-F1
#
_cell.length_a   1.000
_cell.length_b   1.000
_cell.length_c   1.000
_cell.angle_alpha   90.00
_cell.angle_beta   90.00
_cell.angle_gamma   90.00
#
_symmetry.space_group_name_H-M   'P 1'
#
loop_
_entity.id
_entity.type
_entity.pdbx_description
1 polymer ?
#
loop_
_entity_poly.entity_id
_entity_poly.type
_entity_poly.pdbx_seq_one_letter_code
_entity_poly.pdbx_strand_id
1 'polypeptide(L)'
;MSVFDVALVMPTHPYWGHYVDEHLHHQQLIAPWGAVPITVTAGAAWVLGVFTADLLANGWGTAIFDIHWIYVSNASANATMDFIIYAGADDEECARATMTRTGVQTNSFQGACQSMKMIAGSRIRAKMMSENAGQTVDIKLGYHLY
;
A
#
# COMPACT_ATOMS: atom_id res chain seq x y z
N MET A 1 36.51 -19.69 -21.93
CA MET A 1 35.64 -18.73 -21.23
C MET A 1 34.45 -19.53 -20.73
N SER A 2 34.54 -20.11 -19.53
CA SER A 2 33.43 -20.85 -18.93
C SER A 2 33.09 -20.20 -17.60
N VAL A 3 31.89 -19.63 -17.62
CA VAL A 3 30.94 -19.30 -16.56
C VAL A 3 31.42 -19.67 -15.15
N PHE A 4 31.50 -18.65 -14.30
CA PHE A 4 31.63 -18.80 -12.86
C PHE A 4 30.36 -19.45 -12.30
N ASP A 5 30.42 -20.75 -12.01
CA ASP A 5 29.49 -21.39 -11.08
C ASP A 5 29.88 -20.99 -9.66
N VAL A 6 29.41 -19.81 -9.22
CA VAL A 6 29.31 -19.54 -7.79
C VAL A 6 28.18 -20.40 -7.28
N ALA A 7 28.50 -21.60 -6.83
CA ALA A 7 27.64 -22.38 -5.96
C ALA A 7 27.36 -21.49 -4.74
N LEU A 8 26.15 -20.93 -4.68
CA LEU A 8 25.65 -20.22 -3.51
C LEU A 8 25.48 -21.28 -2.42
N VAL A 9 26.53 -21.53 -1.65
CA VAL A 9 26.45 -22.32 -0.43
C VAL A 9 25.64 -21.49 0.55
N MET A 10 24.32 -21.70 0.55
CA MET A 10 23.43 -21.17 1.56
C MET A 10 23.92 -21.70 2.92
N PRO A 11 24.27 -20.83 3.89
CA PRO A 11 24.68 -21.28 5.20
C PRO A 11 23.53 -22.03 5.87
N THR A 12 23.80 -23.24 6.36
CA THR A 12 22.85 -24.20 6.96
C THR A 12 22.30 -23.78 8.33
N HIS A 13 22.24 -22.49 8.60
CA HIS A 13 21.73 -21.96 9.85
C HIS A 13 20.20 -22.06 9.82
N PRO A 14 19.55 -22.81 10.73
CA PRO A 14 18.13 -23.22 10.63
C PRO A 14 17.13 -22.07 10.74
N TYR A 15 17.61 -20.83 10.86
CA TYR A 15 16.80 -19.64 11.03
C TYR A 15 16.79 -18.73 9.80
N TRP A 16 17.70 -18.89 8.81
CA TRP A 16 17.76 -17.98 7.65
C TRP A 16 16.78 -18.35 6.54
N GLY A 17 16.44 -19.63 6.38
CA GLY A 17 15.41 -20.07 5.44
C GLY A 17 14.04 -19.43 5.74
N HIS A 18 13.71 -19.24 7.02
CA HIS A 18 12.47 -18.59 7.42
C HIS A 18 12.43 -17.11 7.00
N TYR A 19 13.55 -16.38 7.05
CA TYR A 19 13.58 -14.95 6.70
C TYR A 19 13.69 -14.68 5.20
N VAL A 20 14.32 -15.57 4.42
CA VAL A 20 14.46 -15.40 2.96
C VAL A 20 13.17 -15.83 2.23
N ASP A 21 12.50 -16.89 2.66
CA ASP A 21 11.20 -17.28 2.10
C ASP A 21 10.06 -16.34 2.52
N GLU A 22 10.18 -15.67 3.67
CA GLU A 22 9.12 -14.80 4.17
C GLU A 22 9.01 -13.46 3.41
N HIS A 23 10.04 -13.06 2.64
CA HIS A 23 10.02 -11.84 1.82
C HIS A 23 10.29 -12.08 0.33
N LEU A 24 10.03 -13.30 -0.16
CA LEU A 24 10.03 -13.58 -1.59
C LEU A 24 8.67 -13.25 -2.18
N HIS A 25 8.65 -12.43 -3.23
CA HIS A 25 7.43 -12.04 -3.93
C HIS A 25 7.37 -12.70 -5.30
N HIS A 26 6.22 -13.28 -5.67
CA HIS A 26 6.02 -13.87 -6.99
C HIS A 26 5.71 -12.81 -8.06
N GLN A 27 4.91 -11.81 -7.70
CA GLN A 27 4.45 -10.80 -8.65
C GLN A 27 4.09 -9.50 -7.93
N GLN A 28 4.42 -8.36 -8.54
CA GLN A 28 3.94 -7.05 -8.15
C GLN A 28 2.74 -6.64 -9.00
N LEU A 29 1.71 -6.08 -8.35
CA LEU A 29 0.45 -5.65 -8.94
C LEU A 29 0.03 -4.28 -8.40
N ILE A 30 -1.01 -3.69 -9.00
CA ILE A 30 -1.55 -2.37 -8.65
C ILE A 30 -3.06 -2.50 -8.38
N ALA A 31 -3.59 -1.77 -7.40
CA ALA A 31 -5.00 -1.72 -7.05
C ALA A 31 -5.50 -0.27 -6.91
N PRO A 32 -6.63 0.11 -7.53
CA PRO A 32 -7.37 -0.65 -8.52
C PRO A 32 -6.62 -0.69 -9.88
N TRP A 33 -6.56 -1.88 -10.48
CA TRP A 33 -5.97 -2.08 -11.81
C TRP A 33 -6.97 -1.75 -12.91
N GLY A 34 -6.52 -1.10 -13.99
CA GLY A 34 -7.37 -0.78 -15.15
C GLY A 34 -8.53 0.20 -14.86
N ALA A 35 -8.60 0.79 -13.67
CA ALA A 35 -9.65 1.71 -13.26
C ALA A 35 -9.09 3.06 -12.80
N VAL A 36 -9.97 4.04 -12.62
CA VAL A 36 -9.64 5.33 -12.01
C VAL A 36 -9.14 5.12 -10.57
N PRO A 37 -8.20 5.94 -10.07
CA PRO A 37 -7.84 5.96 -8.66
C PRO A 37 -9.05 6.22 -7.76
N ILE A 38 -8.94 5.83 -6.50
CA ILE A 38 -9.98 6.09 -5.50
C ILE A 38 -9.71 7.43 -4.81
N THR A 39 -10.69 8.33 -4.85
CA THR A 39 -10.60 9.59 -4.09
C THR A 39 -10.84 9.31 -2.61
N VAL A 40 -9.88 9.70 -1.76
CA VAL A 40 -10.01 9.72 -0.30
C VAL A 40 -10.05 11.16 0.19
N THR A 41 -10.89 11.42 1.18
CA THR A 41 -11.16 12.76 1.72
C THR A 41 -10.89 12.77 3.21
N ALA A 42 -10.11 13.74 3.70
CA ALA A 42 -9.91 13.96 5.13
C ALA A 42 -11.17 14.54 5.80
N GLY A 43 -11.31 14.33 7.11
CA GLY A 43 -12.32 15.00 7.91
C GLY A 43 -11.94 16.47 8.19
N ALA A 44 -12.21 16.93 9.42
CA ALA A 44 -11.56 18.14 9.93
C ALA A 44 -10.02 17.96 9.98
N ALA A 45 -9.28 19.04 10.22
CA ALA A 45 -7.82 18.96 10.34
C ALA A 45 -7.41 17.90 11.38
N TRP A 46 -6.54 16.97 10.98
CA TRP A 46 -6.10 15.81 11.76
C TRP A 46 -7.22 14.89 12.26
N VAL A 47 -8.36 14.88 11.57
CA VAL A 47 -9.46 13.94 11.81
C VAL A 47 -9.59 13.01 10.61
N LEU A 48 -9.69 11.71 10.89
CA LEU A 48 -9.91 10.70 9.86
C LEU A 48 -11.21 10.98 9.10
N GLY A 49 -11.13 10.85 7.78
CA GLY A 49 -12.28 10.81 6.92
C GLY A 49 -13.07 9.50 7.02
N VAL A 50 -13.96 9.32 6.06
CA VAL A 50 -14.80 8.12 5.91
C VAL A 50 -14.29 7.25 4.76
N PHE A 51 -14.70 5.98 4.75
CA PHE A 51 -14.47 5.12 3.59
C PHE A 51 -15.32 5.61 2.42
N THR A 52 -14.69 5.84 1.26
CA THR A 52 -15.36 6.31 0.04
C THR A 52 -15.60 5.18 -0.95
N ALA A 53 -14.65 4.25 -1.08
CA ALA A 53 -14.75 3.05 -1.92
C ALA A 53 -13.72 2.00 -1.52
N ASP A 54 -13.83 0.82 -2.12
CA ASP A 54 -12.87 -0.27 -2.00
C ASP A 54 -11.73 -0.08 -3.01
N LEU A 55 -10.48 -0.20 -2.53
CA LEU A 55 -9.29 -0.30 -3.39
C LEU A 55 -9.16 -1.70 -3.97
N LEU A 56 -9.51 -2.70 -3.17
CA LEU A 56 -9.74 -4.09 -3.56
C LEU A 56 -11.05 -4.55 -2.93
N ALA A 57 -11.95 -5.08 -3.73
CA ALA A 57 -13.24 -5.57 -3.25
C ALA A 57 -13.08 -6.83 -2.39
N ASN A 58 -14.09 -7.11 -1.56
CA ASN A 58 -14.15 -8.38 -0.83
C ASN A 58 -14.15 -9.58 -1.79
N GLY A 59 -13.39 -10.62 -1.47
CA GLY A 59 -13.19 -11.79 -2.33
C GLY A 59 -12.16 -11.58 -3.45
N TRP A 60 -11.36 -10.50 -3.39
CA TRP A 60 -10.31 -10.25 -4.39
C TRP A 60 -9.13 -11.24 -4.30
N GLY A 61 -8.79 -11.85 -5.44
CA GLY A 61 -7.59 -12.66 -5.60
C GLY A 61 -7.64 -14.01 -4.87
N THR A 62 -6.65 -14.86 -5.18
CA THR A 62 -6.53 -16.23 -4.63
C THR A 62 -5.23 -16.48 -3.89
N ALA A 63 -4.34 -15.49 -3.82
CA ALA A 63 -3.03 -15.58 -3.19
C ALA A 63 -2.93 -14.66 -1.97
N ILE A 64 -2.02 -14.99 -1.05
CA ILE A 64 -1.63 -14.11 0.06
C ILE A 64 -0.92 -12.89 -0.54
N PHE A 65 -1.13 -11.73 0.05
CA PHE A 65 -0.54 -10.49 -0.46
C PHE A 65 -0.22 -9.49 0.64
N ASP A 66 0.67 -8.53 0.35
CA ASP A 66 0.95 -7.38 1.20
C ASP A 66 0.90 -6.08 0.38
N ILE A 67 0.59 -4.96 1.01
CA ILE A 67 0.75 -3.64 0.42
C ILE A 67 2.19 -3.20 0.60
N HIS A 68 2.76 -2.59 -0.43
CA HIS A 68 4.14 -2.11 -0.43
C HIS A 68 4.24 -0.61 -0.75
N TRP A 69 3.36 -0.11 -1.61
CA TRP A 69 3.39 1.26 -2.09
C TRP A 69 2.01 1.89 -2.01
N ILE A 70 1.98 3.18 -1.72
CA ILE A 70 0.84 4.05 -2.00
C ILE A 70 1.26 5.09 -3.04
N TYR A 71 0.44 5.20 -4.08
CA TYR A 71 0.57 6.18 -5.15
C TYR A 71 -0.54 7.20 -4.94
N VAL A 72 -0.15 8.47 -4.82
CA VAL A 72 -1.06 9.59 -4.55
C VAL A 72 -1.01 10.56 -5.73
N SER A 73 -2.17 11.07 -6.11
CA SER A 73 -2.32 12.04 -7.19
C SER A 73 -3.47 13.01 -6.90
N ASN A 74 -3.59 14.06 -7.70
CA ASN A 74 -4.72 15.00 -7.66
C ASN A 74 -5.01 15.57 -6.26
N ALA A 75 -3.96 15.93 -5.53
CA ALA A 75 -4.12 16.54 -4.22
C ALA A 75 -4.76 17.93 -4.34
N SER A 76 -5.84 18.19 -3.59
CA SER A 76 -6.58 19.46 -3.64
C SER A 76 -5.73 20.66 -3.20
N ALA A 77 -4.78 20.45 -2.30
CA ALA A 77 -3.82 21.46 -1.86
C ALA A 77 -2.49 20.83 -1.40
N ASN A 78 -1.51 21.68 -1.07
CA ASN A 78 -0.28 21.25 -0.40
C ASN A 78 -0.60 21.00 1.08
N ALA A 79 -0.15 19.86 1.60
CA ALA A 79 -0.39 19.45 2.97
C ALA A 79 0.50 18.25 3.35
N THR A 80 0.70 18.04 4.64
CA THR A 80 0.99 16.73 5.20
C THR A 80 -0.31 15.94 5.39
N MET A 81 -0.25 14.65 5.06
CA MET A 81 -1.37 13.72 5.04
C MET A 81 -0.93 12.38 5.63
N ASP A 82 -1.77 11.82 6.50
CA ASP A 82 -1.61 10.47 7.03
C ASP A 82 -2.70 9.58 6.47
N PHE A 83 -2.29 8.44 5.95
CA PHE A 83 -3.14 7.39 5.40
C PHE A 83 -3.17 6.21 6.34
N ILE A 84 -4.35 5.65 6.52
CA ILE A 84 -4.55 4.38 7.22
C ILE A 84 -5.21 3.42 6.25
N ILE A 85 -4.57 2.27 6.05
CA ILE A 85 -5.05 1.18 5.19
C ILE A 85 -5.67 0.11 6.07
N TYR A 86 -6.82 -0.38 5.65
CA TYR A 86 -7.62 -1.35 6.37
C TYR A 86 -7.86 -2.58 5.49
N ALA A 87 -7.87 -3.75 6.10
CA ALA A 87 -8.06 -5.03 5.47
C ALA A 87 -9.18 -5.86 6.10
N GLY A 88 -9.78 -6.73 5.29
CA GLY A 88 -10.76 -7.71 5.74
C GLY A 88 -12.17 -7.15 5.93
N ALA A 89 -13.07 -8.01 6.41
CA ALA A 89 -14.49 -7.70 6.57
C ALA A 89 -14.73 -6.67 7.70
N ASP A 90 -13.92 -6.75 8.75
CA ASP A 90 -14.02 -5.94 9.97
C ASP A 90 -13.18 -4.65 9.91
N ASP A 91 -12.53 -4.37 8.77
CA ASP A 91 -11.61 -3.24 8.59
C ASP A 91 -10.53 -3.18 9.69
N GLU A 92 -9.75 -4.25 9.83
CA GLU A 92 -8.56 -4.20 10.66
C GLU A 92 -7.51 -3.33 9.99
N GLU A 93 -6.91 -2.43 10.76
CA GLU A 93 -5.81 -1.62 10.27
C GLU A 93 -4.61 -2.51 9.93
N CYS A 94 -4.09 -2.40 8.72
CA CYS A 94 -2.98 -3.22 8.25
C CYS A 94 -1.72 -2.43 7.86
N ALA A 95 -1.85 -1.11 7.62
CA ALA A 95 -0.71 -0.23 7.35
C ALA A 95 -1.03 1.24 7.60
N ARG A 96 0.03 2.03 7.81
CA ARG A 96 -0.01 3.49 7.81
C ARG A 96 1.06 4.04 6.87
N ALA A 97 0.82 5.23 6.34
CA ALA A 97 1.83 5.99 5.62
C ALA A 97 1.61 7.49 5.82
N THR A 98 2.70 8.24 5.90
CA THR A 98 2.67 9.71 5.93
C THR A 98 3.28 10.24 4.65
N MET A 99 2.64 11.23 4.05
CA MET A 99 3.13 11.91 2.87
C MET A 99 2.98 13.42 3.03
N THR A 100 3.98 14.16 2.57
CA THR A 100 3.89 15.62 2.48
C THR A 100 3.97 16.04 1.02
N ARG A 101 2.96 16.78 0.59
CA ARG A 101 2.99 17.49 -0.68
C ARG A 101 3.37 18.95 -0.46
N THR A 102 4.38 19.38 -1.22
CA THR A 102 4.81 20.77 -1.33
C THR A 102 4.47 21.33 -2.70
N GLY A 103 4.48 22.66 -2.84
CA GLY A 103 4.23 23.32 -4.12
C GLY A 103 5.29 23.09 -5.20
N VAL A 104 6.40 22.42 -4.87
CA VAL A 104 7.51 22.11 -5.79
C VAL A 104 7.33 20.74 -6.44
N GLN A 105 6.57 19.84 -5.82
CA GLN A 105 6.29 18.53 -6.37
C GLN A 105 5.21 18.62 -7.45
N THR A 106 5.30 17.73 -8.44
CA THR A 106 4.20 17.51 -9.39
C THR A 106 2.95 17.04 -8.63
N ASN A 107 1.78 17.09 -9.28
CA ASN A 107 0.51 16.71 -8.66
C ASN A 107 0.36 15.18 -8.43
N SER A 108 1.48 14.47 -8.33
CA SER A 108 1.60 13.03 -8.12
C SER A 108 2.85 12.74 -7.31
N PHE A 109 2.73 11.93 -6.28
CA PHE A 109 3.83 11.48 -5.43
C PHE A 109 3.53 10.08 -4.92
N GLN A 110 4.56 9.38 -4.46
CA GLN A 110 4.43 8.01 -3.98
C GLN A 110 5.34 7.81 -2.79
N GLY A 111 5.03 6.81 -1.97
CA GLY A 111 5.93 6.39 -0.91
C GLY A 111 5.59 5.00 -0.40
N ALA A 112 6.47 4.49 0.44
CA ALA A 112 6.33 3.17 1.02
C ALA A 112 5.11 3.14 1.96
N CYS A 113 4.32 2.08 1.82
CA CYS A 113 3.23 1.75 2.73
C CYS A 113 3.26 0.23 2.88
N GLN A 114 4.06 -0.25 3.83
CA GLN A 114 4.28 -1.68 4.03
C GLN A 114 3.26 -2.22 5.03
N SER A 115 2.52 -3.24 4.62
CA SER A 115 1.57 -3.94 5.49
C SER A 115 2.10 -5.29 5.95
N MET A 116 1.44 -5.87 6.95
CA MET A 116 1.51 -7.31 7.17
C MET A 116 0.93 -8.09 5.98
N LYS A 117 1.27 -9.38 5.87
CA LYS A 117 0.64 -10.29 4.91
C LYS A 117 -0.84 -10.47 5.23
N MET A 118 -1.67 -10.44 4.21
CA MET A 118 -3.11 -10.59 4.30
C MET A 118 -3.54 -11.83 3.51
N ILE A 119 -4.58 -12.50 4.01
CA ILE A 119 -5.14 -13.66 3.35
C ILE A 119 -5.77 -13.28 2.00
N ALA A 120 -5.82 -14.24 1.09
CA ALA A 120 -6.54 -14.11 -0.17
C ALA A 120 -8.01 -13.69 0.08
N GLY A 121 -8.56 -12.88 -0.82
CA GLY A 121 -9.94 -12.41 -0.70
C GLY A 121 -10.13 -11.20 0.23
N SER A 122 -9.09 -10.72 0.91
CA SER A 122 -9.22 -9.57 1.82
C SER A 122 -9.65 -8.30 1.06
N ARG A 123 -10.76 -7.68 1.49
CA ARG A 123 -11.13 -6.31 1.05
C ARG A 123 -10.08 -5.32 1.53
N ILE A 124 -9.72 -4.34 0.70
CA ILE A 124 -8.81 -3.24 1.08
C ILE A 124 -9.52 -1.90 0.94
N ARG A 125 -9.43 -1.08 1.98
CA ARG A 125 -9.96 0.29 2.03
C ARG A 125 -8.95 1.23 2.67
N ALA A 126 -9.13 2.53 2.47
CA ALA A 126 -8.29 3.53 3.08
C ALA A 126 -9.10 4.69 3.68
N LYS A 127 -8.55 5.28 4.73
CA LYS A 127 -8.94 6.61 5.22
C LYS A 127 -7.71 7.51 5.23
N MET A 128 -7.94 8.81 5.19
CA MET A 128 -6.91 9.82 5.29
C MET A 128 -7.30 10.85 6.36
N MET A 129 -6.30 11.44 7.00
CA MET A 129 -6.38 12.71 7.71
C MET A 129 -5.27 13.64 7.20
N SER A 130 -5.44 14.95 7.38
CA SER A 130 -4.51 15.94 6.84
C SER A 130 -4.49 17.21 7.67
N GLU A 131 -3.43 18.00 7.53
CA GLU A 131 -3.35 19.40 8.01
C GLU A 131 -4.55 20.23 7.54
N ASN A 132 -5.01 20.01 6.31
CA ASN A 132 -6.13 20.75 5.71
C ASN A 132 -7.44 19.98 5.91
N ALA A 133 -8.45 20.65 6.47
CA ALA A 133 -9.80 20.11 6.57
C ALA A 133 -10.39 19.87 5.16
N GLY A 134 -11.01 18.70 4.96
CA GLY A 134 -11.62 18.34 3.69
C GLY A 134 -10.63 18.12 2.53
N GLN A 135 -9.33 17.99 2.81
CA GLN A 135 -8.33 17.68 1.79
C GLN A 135 -8.71 16.40 1.03
N THR A 136 -8.63 16.43 -0.29
CA THR A 136 -8.83 15.25 -1.14
C THR A 136 -7.56 14.87 -1.85
N VAL A 137 -7.37 13.57 -2.05
CA VAL A 137 -6.37 13.01 -2.96
C VAL A 137 -6.93 11.76 -3.64
N ASP A 138 -6.35 11.41 -4.77
CA ASP A 138 -6.62 10.19 -5.51
C ASP A 138 -5.53 9.15 -5.25
N ILE A 139 -5.90 7.94 -4.85
CA ILE A 139 -4.94 6.89 -4.47
C ILE A 139 -5.05 5.61 -5.30
N LYS A 140 -3.89 4.98 -5.48
CA LYS A 140 -3.72 3.57 -5.84
C LYS A 140 -2.72 2.93 -4.88
N LEU A 141 -2.79 1.61 -4.75
CA LEU A 141 -1.85 0.80 -3.98
C LEU A 141 -1.03 -0.09 -4.90
N GLY A 142 0.26 -0.23 -4.60
CA GLY A 142 1.10 -1.30 -5.11
C GLY A 142 1.21 -2.40 -4.07
N TYR A 143 1.04 -3.64 -4.51
CA TYR A 143 1.01 -4.81 -3.63
C TYR A 143 1.77 -5.97 -4.26
N HIS A 144 2.29 -6.89 -3.44
CA HIS A 144 2.95 -8.10 -3.91
C HIS A 144 2.15 -9.34 -3.56
N LEU A 145 2.16 -10.31 -4.47
CA LEU A 145 1.66 -11.66 -4.21
C LEU A 145 2.78 -12.56 -3.69
N TYR A 146 2.41 -13.43 -2.75
CA TYR A 146 3.22 -14.54 -2.25
C TYR A 146 2.74 -15.88 -2.82
#